data_AF-A0A812IWN2-F1
#
_entry.id   AF-A0A812IWN2-F1
#
_cell.length_a   1.000
_cell.length_b   1.000
_cell.length_c   1.000
_cell.angle_alpha   90.00
_cell.angle_beta   90.00
_cell.angle_gamma   90.00
#
_symmetry.space_group_name_H-M   'P 1'
#
loop_
_entity.id
_entity.type
_entity.pdbx_description
1 polymer ?
#
loop_
_entity_poly.entity_id
_entity_poly.type
_entity_poly.pdbx_seq_one_letter_code
_entity_poly.pdbx_strand_id
1 'polypeptide(L)'
;AMILSAAAMPFVDTTALESLKQLVKAYRKRNITFLVSNACGQPQKILQLALGDSLPEESLTAPWTTEECVRWLAGQAQLAKDLDISGLCGVGV
;
A
#
# COMPACT_ATOMS: atom_id res chain seq x y z
N ALA A 1 5.83 -5.69 -5.02
CA ALA A 1 4.75 -5.16 -4.16
C ALA A 1 3.78 -6.28 -3.82
N MET A 2 2.98 -6.11 -2.77
CA MET A 2 1.93 -7.04 -2.33
C MET A 2 0.60 -6.28 -2.18
N ILE A 3 -0.49 -6.87 -2.69
CA ILE A 3 -1.85 -6.32 -2.56
C ILE A 3 -2.69 -7.36 -1.82
N LEU A 4 -3.29 -6.96 -0.70
CA LEU A 4 -4.25 -7.75 0.07
C LEU A 4 -5.68 -7.35 -0.31
N SER A 5 -6.46 -8.26 -0.89
CA SER A 5 -7.88 -8.01 -1.14
C SER A 5 -8.71 -8.32 0.10
N ALA A 6 -9.39 -7.31 0.63
CA ALA A 6 -10.28 -7.40 1.78
C ALA A 6 -11.77 -7.54 1.39
N ALA A 7 -12.07 -7.80 0.11
CA ALA A 7 -13.45 -7.89 -0.40
C ALA A 7 -14.32 -8.92 0.33
N ALA A 8 -13.71 -10.02 0.77
CA ALA A 8 -14.37 -11.12 1.47
C ALA A 8 -14.22 -11.05 3.00
N MET A 9 -13.82 -9.90 3.55
CA MET A 9 -13.52 -9.73 4.97
C MET A 9 -14.66 -8.99 5.67
N PRO A 10 -15.62 -9.69 6.32
CA PRO A 10 -16.77 -9.04 6.96
C PRO A 10 -16.39 -8.31 8.26
N PHE A 11 -15.38 -8.79 8.97
CA PHE A 11 -14.84 -8.18 10.20
C PHE A 11 -13.36 -8.53 10.36
N VAL A 12 -12.68 -7.81 11.25
CA VAL A 12 -11.28 -8.07 11.64
C VAL A 12 -11.21 -8.04 13.15
N ASP A 13 -10.75 -9.14 13.75
CA ASP A 13 -10.49 -9.20 15.19
C ASP A 13 -9.10 -8.64 15.53
N THR A 14 -8.85 -8.43 16.82
CA THR A 14 -7.60 -7.82 17.31
C THR A 14 -6.37 -8.70 17.04
N THR A 15 -6.52 -10.03 17.02
CA THR A 15 -5.40 -10.96 16.78
C THR A 15 -4.98 -10.94 15.32
N ALA A 16 -5.94 -11.00 14.40
CA ALA A 16 -5.66 -10.85 12.97
C ALA A 16 -5.05 -9.47 12.67
N LEU A 17 -5.54 -8.43 13.33
CA LEU A 17 -5.02 -7.07 13.17
C LEU A 17 -3.54 -6.96 13.60
N GLU A 18 -3.18 -7.53 14.74
CA GLU A 18 -1.79 -7.49 15.23
C GLU A 18 -0.87 -8.31 14.31
N SER A 19 -1.33 -9.47 13.86
CA SER A 19 -0.61 -10.29 12.88
C SER A 19 -0.38 -9.53 11.57
N LEU A 20 -1.39 -8.79 11.09
CA LEU A 20 -1.30 -7.98 9.89
C LEU A 20 -0.31 -6.82 10.06
N LYS A 21 -0.29 -6.15 11.23
CA LYS A 21 0.71 -5.12 11.54
C LYS A 21 2.13 -5.67 11.46
N GLN A 22 2.37 -6.84 12.04
CA GLN A 22 3.68 -7.50 11.99
C GLN A 22 4.07 -7.85 10.56
N LEU A 23 3.11 -8.35 9.77
CA LEU A 23 3.30 -8.66 8.36
C LEU A 23 3.72 -7.42 7.55
N VAL A 24 2.96 -6.33 7.66
CA VAL A 24 3.27 -5.06 6.97
C VAL A 24 4.65 -4.53 7.35
N LYS A 25 4.99 -4.55 8.65
CA LYS A 25 6.33 -4.16 9.13
C LYS A 25 7.43 -5.03 8.52
N ALA A 26 7.23 -6.34 8.43
CA ALA A 26 8.20 -7.26 7.86
C ALA A 26 8.42 -7.02 6.35
N TYR A 27 7.36 -6.73 5.59
CA TYR A 27 7.47 -6.39 4.17
C TYR A 27 8.13 -5.03 3.95
N ARG A 28 7.81 -4.03 4.77
CA ARG A 28 8.44 -2.71 4.70
C ARG A 28 9.94 -2.77 4.93
N LYS A 29 10.42 -3.60 5.87
CA LYS A 29 11.86 -3.82 6.10
C LYS A 29 12.60 -4.36 4.87
N ARG A 30 11.89 -5.00 3.93
CA ARG A 30 12.44 -5.55 2.68
C ARG A 30 12.22 -4.62 1.48
N ASN A 31 11.81 -3.37 1.72
CA ASN A 31 11.40 -2.41 0.68
C ASN A 31 10.29 -2.95 -0.23
N ILE A 32 9.41 -3.80 0.30
CA ILE A 32 8.24 -4.29 -0.43
C ILE A 32 7.03 -3.46 -0.01
N THR A 33 6.48 -2.71 -0.97
CA THR A 33 5.23 -1.97 -0.77
C THR A 33 4.06 -2.93 -0.52
N PHE A 34 3.29 -2.63 0.51
CA PHE A 34 2.06 -3.34 0.87
C PHE A 34 0.86 -2.43 0.62
N LEU A 35 -0.20 -2.95 0.02
CA LEU A 35 -1.45 -2.24 -0.26
C LEU A 35 -2.65 -3.11 0.15
N VAL A 36 -3.78 -2.47 0.41
CA VAL A 36 -5.05 -3.14 0.70
C VAL A 36 -6.08 -2.68 -0.32
N SER A 37 -6.77 -3.62 -0.95
CA SER A 37 -7.87 -3.35 -1.87
C SER A 37 -9.20 -3.83 -1.30
N ASN A 38 -10.29 -3.25 -1.77
CA ASN A 38 -11.68 -3.62 -1.48
C ASN A 38 -12.02 -3.66 0.03
N ALA A 39 -11.31 -2.91 0.86
CA ALA A 39 -11.66 -2.77 2.26
C ALA A 39 -12.85 -1.83 2.38
N CYS A 40 -13.96 -2.30 2.94
CA CYS A 40 -15.17 -1.51 3.13
C CYS A 40 -15.69 -1.60 4.57
N GLY A 41 -16.59 -0.68 4.94
CA GLY A 41 -17.31 -0.72 6.21
C GLY A 41 -16.41 -0.64 7.45
N GLN A 42 -16.65 -1.55 8.40
CA GLN A 42 -15.90 -1.60 9.66
C GLN A 42 -14.43 -2.02 9.47
N PRO A 43 -14.09 -3.09 8.70
CA PRO A 43 -12.71 -3.45 8.38
C PRO A 43 -11.88 -2.28 7.87
N GLN A 44 -12.42 -1.46 6.96
CA GLN A 44 -11.71 -0.29 6.42
C GLN A 44 -11.26 0.66 7.53
N LYS A 45 -12.18 1.02 8.44
CA LYS A 45 -11.90 1.94 9.56
C LYS A 45 -10.86 1.36 10.52
N ILE A 46 -10.97 0.07 10.83
CA ILE A 46 -10.01 -0.62 11.72
C ILE A 46 -8.63 -0.64 11.08
N LEU A 47 -8.54 -1.01 9.80
CA LEU A 47 -7.28 -1.05 9.06
C LEU A 47 -6.68 0.35 8.94
N GLN A 48 -7.48 1.39 8.72
CA GLN A 48 -7.03 2.78 8.68
C GLN A 48 -6.42 3.22 10.02
N LEU A 49 -7.10 2.94 11.13
CA LEU A 49 -6.58 3.24 12.47
C LEU A 49 -5.30 2.48 12.80
N ALA A 50 -5.16 1.25 12.30
CA ALA A 50 -4.07 0.35 12.64
C ALA A 50 -2.84 0.48 11.74
N LEU A 51 -3.04 0.81 10.47
CA LEU A 51 -2.03 0.73 9.42
C LEU A 51 -1.90 2.03 8.61
N GLY A 52 -2.67 3.07 8.92
CA GLY A 52 -2.66 4.35 8.21
C GLY A 52 -1.26 4.93 8.03
N ASP A 53 -0.44 4.92 9.08
CA ASP A 53 0.94 5.45 9.05
C ASP A 53 1.93 4.60 8.23
N SER A 54 1.53 3.38 7.85
CA SER A 54 2.36 2.43 7.12
C SER A 54 1.94 2.25 5.66
N LEU A 55 0.80 2.81 5.28
CA LEU A 55 0.21 2.72 3.96
C LEU A 55 0.17 4.13 3.32
N PRO A 56 0.01 4.24 2.00
CA PRO A 56 -0.20 5.54 1.36
C PRO A 56 -1.44 6.23 1.94
N GLU A 57 -1.37 7.54 2.21
CA GLU A 57 -2.44 8.33 2.87
C GLU A 57 -3.82 8.21 2.18
N GLU A 58 -3.83 7.94 0.88
CA GLU A 58 -5.05 7.86 0.06
C GLU A 58 -5.63 6.44 -0.04
N SER A 59 -4.86 5.40 0.32
CA SER A 59 -5.20 4.00 0.04
C SER A 59 -6.33 3.43 0.91
N LEU A 60 -6.61 4.05 2.05
CA LEU A 60 -7.62 3.60 3.02
C LEU A 60 -8.72 4.63 3.31
N THR A 61 -8.59 5.85 2.78
CA THR A 61 -9.61 6.90 2.88
C THR A 61 -10.80 6.62 1.96
N ALA A 62 -10.56 5.97 0.81
CA ALA A 62 -11.59 5.42 -0.06
C ALA A 62 -11.34 3.92 -0.30
N PRO A 63 -12.39 3.10 -0.53
CA PRO A 63 -12.23 1.68 -0.82
C PRO A 63 -11.62 1.51 -2.21
N TRP A 64 -10.29 1.45 -2.28
CA TRP A 64 -9.60 1.24 -3.55
C TRP A 64 -9.92 -0.12 -4.15
N THR A 65 -10.19 -0.17 -5.45
CA THR A 65 -10.25 -1.44 -6.16
C THR A 65 -8.85 -2.03 -6.33
N THR A 66 -8.79 -3.29 -6.73
CA THR A 66 -7.50 -3.92 -7.04
C THR A 66 -6.85 -3.26 -8.26
N GLU A 67 -7.62 -2.79 -9.25
CA GLU A 67 -7.05 -2.05 -10.39
C GLU A 67 -6.43 -0.72 -9.95
N GLU A 68 -7.04 -0.01 -9.00
CA GLU A 68 -6.51 1.26 -8.49
C GLU A 68 -5.18 1.05 -7.76
N CYS A 69 -5.08 0.01 -6.93
CA CYS A 69 -3.80 -0.37 -6.31
C CYS A 69 -2.72 -0.65 -7.36
N VAL A 70 -3.05 -1.37 -8.43
CA VAL A 70 -2.10 -1.69 -9.52
C VAL A 70 -1.71 -0.43 -10.29
N ARG A 71 -2.65 0.47 -10.60
CA ARG A 71 -2.36 1.75 -11.27
C ARG A 71 -1.43 2.61 -10.44
N TRP A 72 -1.67 2.69 -9.12
CA TRP A 72 -0.80 3.43 -8.22
C TRP A 72 0.62 2.85 -8.20
N LEU A 73 0.75 1.52 -8.12
CA LEU A 73 2.06 0.86 -8.20
C LEU A 73 2.79 1.12 -9.52
N ALA A 74 2.06 1.08 -10.64
CA ALA A 74 2.63 1.39 -11.96
C ALA A 74 3.11 2.85 -12.04
N GLY A 75 2.34 3.79 -11.47
CA GLY A 75 2.72 5.20 -11.37
C GLY A 75 4.01 5.40 -10.56
N GLN A 76 4.15 4.71 -9.43
CA GLN A 76 5.38 4.77 -8.62
C GLN A 76 6.60 4.20 -9.35
N ALA A 77 6.42 3.10 -10.09
CA ALA A 77 7.50 2.50 -10.89
C ALA A 77 7.94 3.42 -12.04
N GLN A 78 7.02 4.19 -12.62
CA GLN A 78 7.31 5.15 -13.68
C GLN A 78 8.03 6.39 -13.12
N LEU A 79 7.54 6.95 -12.00
CA LEU A 79 8.21 8.04 -11.28
C LEU A 79 9.65 7.68 -10.90
N ALA A 80 9.87 6.46 -10.40
CA ALA A 80 11.21 5.98 -10.07
C ALA A 80 12.14 5.95 -11.30
N LYS A 81 11.62 5.57 -12.48
CA LYS A 81 12.39 5.59 -13.73
C LYS A 81 12.68 7.00 -14.23
N ASP A 82 11.70 7.90 -14.16
CA ASP A 82 11.85 9.29 -14.63
C ASP A 82 12.82 10.11 -13.74
N LEU A 83 12.88 9.79 -12.44
CA LEU A 83 13.90 10.31 -11.53
C LEU A 83 15.31 9.79 -11.83
N ASP A 84 15.44 8.53 -12.28
CA ASP A 84 16.72 7.93 -12.69
C ASP A 84 17.27 8.58 -13.99
N ILE A 85 16.39 8.86 -14.95
CA ILE A 85 16.75 9.52 -16.23
C ILE A 85 17.25 10.96 -15.98
N SER A 86 16.63 11.68 -15.05
CA SER A 86 17.03 13.04 -14.70
C SER A 86 18.41 13.10 -14.01
N GLY A 87 18.86 12.00 -13.39
CA GLY A 87 20.21 11.85 -12.82
C GLY A 87 21.32 11.62 -13.84
N LEU A 88 20.99 11.16 -15.06
CA LEU A 88 21.95 10.89 -16.13
C LEU A 88 22.21 12.09 -17.06
N CYS A 89 21.34 13.11 -17.06
CA CYS A 89 21.52 14.33 -17.88
C CYS A 89 22.39 15.42 -17.21
N GLY A 90 23.02 15.13 -16.07
CA GLY A 90 23.76 16.12 -15.24
C GLY A 90 25.29 16.08 -15.30
N VAL A 91 25.92 15.36 -16.24
CA VAL A 91 27.38 15.45 -16.47
C VAL A 91 27.67 15.47 -17.97
N GLY A 92 27.43 16.63 -18.58
CA GLY A 92 28.01 16.99 -19.87
C GLY A 92 28.80 18.29 -19.69
N VAL A 93 30.00 18.17 -19.11
CA VAL A 93 31.04 19.21 -19.19
C VAL A 93 31.69 19.11 -20.56
#